data_AF-A0A7K0XLQ3-F1
#
_entry.id   AF-A0A7K0XLQ3-F1
#
_cell.length_a   1.000
_cell.length_b   1.000
_cell.length_c   1.000
_cell.angle_alpha   90.00
_cell.angle_beta   90.00
_cell.angle_gamma   90.00
#
_symmetry.space_group_name_H-M   'P 1'
#
loop_
_entity.id
_entity.type
_entity.pdbx_description
1 polymer ?
#
loop_
_entity_poly.entity_id
_entity_poly.type
_entity_poly.pdbx_seq_one_letter_code
_entity_poly.pdbx_strand_id
1 'polypeptide(L)'
;MEEDDLLELWNTKRSQVIHAQIAPTLMLIGVFVVAAFGKFQDASDATKYLTIGVAAATGILAIISQYATIREAEVLLIDLKRLTNPSELSKRIALSRGLLSMSAIAIVGLGIAVFALVVWAVLG
;
A
#
# COMPACT_ATOMS: atom_id res chain seq x y z
N MET A 1 14.77 -7.56 22.86
CA MET A 1 14.19 -8.42 21.80
C MET A 1 15.33 -9.18 21.19
N GLU A 2 15.13 -10.46 20.99
CA GLU A 2 16.11 -11.30 20.32
C GLU A 2 16.06 -11.06 18.81
N GLU A 3 17.05 -11.57 18.08
CA GLU A 3 17.10 -11.43 16.63
C GLU A 3 15.87 -12.04 15.95
N ASP A 4 15.46 -13.23 16.40
CA ASP A 4 14.33 -13.96 15.82
C ASP A 4 13.02 -13.18 15.98
N ASP A 5 12.79 -12.54 17.13
CA ASP A 5 11.60 -11.69 17.36
C ASP A 5 11.55 -10.53 16.35
N LEU A 6 12.70 -9.90 16.08
CA LEU A 6 12.79 -8.77 15.14
C LEU A 6 12.56 -9.22 13.70
N LEU A 7 13.04 -10.41 13.34
CA LEU A 7 12.81 -11.00 12.02
C LEU A 7 11.35 -11.43 11.83
N GLU A 8 10.70 -11.97 12.85
CA GLU A 8 9.28 -12.28 12.83
C GLU A 8 8.44 -11.00 12.70
N LEU A 9 8.80 -9.95 13.46
CA LEU A 9 8.14 -8.66 13.37
C LEU A 9 8.33 -8.04 11.97
N TRP A 10 9.53 -8.13 11.38
CA TRP A 10 9.77 -7.72 10.00
C TRP A 10 8.83 -8.43 9.00
N ASN A 11 8.74 -9.75 9.10
CA ASN A 11 7.88 -10.55 8.23
C ASN A 11 6.40 -10.17 8.40
N THR A 12 5.98 -9.92 9.65
CA THR A 12 4.63 -9.45 9.97
C THR A 12 4.35 -8.10 9.33
N LYS A 13 5.27 -7.13 9.42
CA LYS A 13 5.10 -5.80 8.80
C LYS A 13 5.02 -5.91 7.27
N ARG A 14 5.87 -6.72 6.64
CA ARG A 14 5.78 -6.98 5.18
C ARG A 14 4.43 -7.59 4.80
N SER A 15 3.97 -8.55 5.57
CA SER A 15 2.66 -9.16 5.38
C SER A 15 1.54 -8.13 5.49
N GLN A 16 1.57 -7.26 6.50
CA GLN A 16 0.57 -6.18 6.68
C GLN A 16 0.50 -5.24 5.47
N VAL A 17 1.65 -4.82 4.91
CA VAL A 17 1.68 -3.99 3.69
C VAL A 17 1.01 -4.71 2.51
N ILE A 18 1.29 -6.00 2.32
CA ILE A 18 0.68 -6.82 1.26
C ILE A 18 -0.83 -6.92 1.45
N HIS A 19 -1.28 -7.23 2.67
CA HIS A 19 -2.71 -7.38 2.97
C HIS A 19 -3.48 -6.06 2.81
N ALA A 20 -2.87 -4.92 3.16
CA ALA A 20 -3.49 -3.60 2.97
C ALA A 20 -3.81 -3.31 1.48
N GLN A 21 -3.10 -3.94 0.54
CA GLN A 21 -3.31 -3.76 -0.89
C GLN A 21 -4.49 -4.59 -1.45
N ILE A 22 -4.99 -5.60 -0.73
CA ILE A 22 -6.04 -6.49 -1.22
C ILE A 22 -7.33 -5.72 -1.49
N ALA A 23 -7.84 -4.96 -0.52
CA ALA A 23 -9.11 -4.26 -0.66
C ALA A 23 -9.13 -3.22 -1.81
N PRO A 24 -8.13 -2.32 -1.96
CA PRO A 24 -8.05 -1.45 -3.13
C PRO A 24 -7.95 -2.22 -4.45
N THR A 25 -7.20 -3.32 -4.49
CA THR A 25 -7.04 -4.11 -5.72
C THR A 25 -8.36 -4.72 -6.16
N LEU A 26 -9.16 -5.25 -5.23
CA LEU A 26 -10.50 -5.75 -5.52
C LEU A 26 -11.44 -4.65 -6.02
N MET A 27 -11.39 -3.47 -5.41
CA MET A 27 -12.14 -2.31 -5.89
C MET A 27 -11.74 -1.90 -7.31
N LEU A 28 -10.44 -1.84 -7.60
CA LEU A 28 -9.92 -1.50 -8.92
C LEU A 28 -10.32 -2.53 -9.98
N ILE A 29 -10.33 -3.82 -9.65
CA ILE A 29 -10.83 -4.87 -10.55
C ILE A 29 -12.31 -4.60 -10.89
N GLY A 30 -13.13 -4.32 -9.88
CA GLY A 30 -14.55 -4.01 -10.09
C GLY A 30 -14.75 -2.80 -11.00
N VAL A 31 -14.05 -1.68 -10.71
CA VAL A 31 -14.11 -0.47 -11.56
C VAL A 31 -13.64 -0.76 -12.97
N PHE A 32 -12.52 -1.45 -13.13
CA PHE A 32 -11.93 -1.78 -14.44
C PHE A 32 -12.90 -2.59 -15.30
N VAL A 33 -13.51 -3.65 -14.75
CA VAL A 33 -14.44 -4.51 -15.49
C VAL A 33 -15.70 -3.73 -15.89
N VAL A 34 -16.27 -2.95 -14.97
CA VAL A 34 -17.47 -2.14 -15.24
C VAL A 34 -17.20 -1.06 -16.30
N ALA A 35 -16.03 -0.41 -16.23
CA ALA A 35 -15.59 0.57 -17.23
C ALA A 35 -15.33 -0.09 -18.60
N ALA A 36 -14.67 -1.24 -18.64
CA ALA A 36 -14.39 -1.97 -19.88
C ALA A 36 -15.68 -2.39 -20.62
N PHE A 37 -16.75 -2.68 -19.89
CA PHE A 37 -18.07 -2.94 -20.48
C PHE A 37 -18.90 -1.68 -20.79
N GLY A 38 -18.32 -0.48 -20.62
CA GLY A 38 -18.97 0.79 -20.92
C GLY A 38 -20.14 1.15 -19.99
N LYS A 39 -20.31 0.46 -18.85
CA LYS A 39 -21.50 0.60 -18.00
C LYS A 39 -21.61 1.93 -17.27
N PHE A 40 -20.52 2.69 -17.17
CA PHE A 40 -20.57 4.03 -16.62
C PHE A 40 -21.24 5.04 -17.56
N GLN A 41 -21.27 4.82 -18.88
CA GLN A 41 -21.86 5.78 -19.82
C GLN A 41 -23.36 6.02 -19.54
N ASP A 42 -24.09 4.94 -19.30
CA ASP A 42 -25.54 4.98 -19.01
C ASP A 42 -25.85 5.14 -17.51
N ALA A 43 -24.84 5.19 -16.65
CA ALA A 43 -25.02 5.28 -15.21
C ALA A 43 -25.36 6.71 -14.76
N SER A 44 -26.20 6.82 -13.72
CA SER A 44 -26.48 8.12 -13.10
C SER A 44 -25.22 8.78 -12.54
N ASP A 45 -25.22 10.11 -12.47
CA ASP A 45 -24.11 10.87 -11.86
C ASP A 45 -23.87 10.43 -10.41
N ALA A 46 -24.95 10.16 -9.66
CA ALA A 46 -24.86 9.64 -8.30
C ALA A 46 -24.06 8.32 -8.24
N THR A 47 -24.26 7.41 -9.20
CA THR A 47 -23.52 6.15 -9.28
C THR A 47 -22.04 6.39 -9.60
N LYS A 48 -21.73 7.27 -10.56
CA LYS A 48 -20.35 7.61 -10.93
C LYS A 48 -19.58 8.19 -9.75
N TYR A 49 -20.15 9.19 -9.07
CA TYR A 49 -19.52 9.80 -7.90
C TYR A 49 -19.43 8.84 -6.71
N LEU A 50 -20.41 7.95 -6.52
CA LEU A 50 -20.32 6.89 -5.52
C LEU A 50 -19.13 5.97 -5.81
N THR A 51 -18.97 5.51 -7.06
CA THR A 51 -17.82 4.67 -7.46
C THR A 51 -16.49 5.36 -7.19
N ILE A 52 -16.34 6.62 -7.59
CA ILE A 52 -15.13 7.41 -7.36
C ILE A 52 -14.88 7.58 -5.85
N GLY A 53 -15.90 7.94 -5.08
CA GLY A 53 -15.80 8.15 -3.64
C GLY A 53 -15.38 6.89 -2.89
N VAL A 54 -15.96 5.73 -3.23
CA VAL A 54 -15.60 4.44 -2.60
C VAL A 54 -14.20 4.01 -3.02
N ALA A 55 -13.80 4.19 -4.29
CA ALA A 55 -12.45 3.92 -4.74
C ALA A 55 -11.41 4.82 -4.03
N ALA A 56 -11.73 6.11 -3.86
CA ALA A 56 -10.89 7.05 -3.11
C ALA A 56 -10.73 6.62 -1.64
N ALA A 57 -11.85 6.35 -0.96
CA ALA A 57 -11.84 5.99 0.45
C ALA A 57 -11.04 4.70 0.70
N THR A 58 -11.26 3.67 -0.11
CA THR A 58 -10.52 2.40 0.01
C THR A 58 -9.02 2.57 -0.29
N GLY A 59 -8.66 3.34 -1.31
CA GLY A 59 -7.27 3.66 -1.63
C GLY A 59 -6.56 4.45 -0.53
N ILE A 60 -7.19 5.51 -0.01
CA ILE A 60 -6.62 6.37 1.04
C ILE A 60 -6.38 5.56 2.32
N LEU A 61 -7.36 4.76 2.75
CA LEU A 61 -7.22 3.93 3.95
C LEU A 61 -6.07 2.93 3.82
N ALA A 62 -5.91 2.32 2.64
CA ALA A 62 -4.79 1.42 2.37
C ALA A 62 -3.44 2.14 2.39
N ILE A 63 -3.32 3.32 1.77
CA ILE A 63 -2.08 4.10 1.78
C ILE A 63 -1.71 4.51 3.22
N ILE A 64 -2.67 4.95 4.02
CA ILE A 64 -2.42 5.30 5.44
C ILE A 64 -1.89 4.09 6.21
N SER A 65 -2.51 2.92 6.03
CA SER A 65 -2.07 1.68 6.68
C SER A 65 -0.67 1.27 6.23
N GLN A 66 -0.39 1.28 4.92
CA GLN A 66 0.93 0.95 4.37
C GLN A 66 2.00 1.92 4.86
N TYR A 67 1.71 3.22 4.88
CA TYR A 67 2.63 4.25 5.35
C TYR A 67 2.97 4.06 6.84
N ALA A 68 1.97 3.81 7.69
CA ALA A 68 2.17 3.54 9.11
C ALA A 68 3.06 2.31 9.31
N THR A 69 2.77 1.21 8.61
CA THR A 69 3.56 -0.02 8.68
C THR A 69 5.00 0.19 8.20
N ILE A 70 5.22 0.95 7.13
CA ILE A 70 6.57 1.26 6.63
C ILE A 70 7.35 2.08 7.66
N ARG A 71 6.73 3.12 8.25
CA ARG A 71 7.37 3.94 9.29
C ARG A 71 7.77 3.11 10.51
N GLU A 72 6.91 2.20 10.96
CA GLU A 72 7.23 1.29 12.06
C GLU A 72 8.35 0.32 11.68
N ALA A 73 8.34 -0.17 10.44
CA ALA A 73 9.41 -1.02 9.91
C ALA A 73 10.75 -0.28 9.84
N GLU A 74 10.79 1.02 9.55
CA GLU A 74 12.03 1.81 9.59
C GLU A 74 12.64 1.86 11.00
N VAL A 75 11.82 1.94 12.04
CA VAL A 75 12.29 1.90 13.44
C VAL A 75 12.85 0.52 13.77
N LEU A 76 12.17 -0.54 13.34
CA LEU A 76 12.67 -1.92 13.48
C LEU A 76 14.07 -2.09 12.85
N LEU A 77 14.33 -1.44 11.71
CA LEU A 77 15.66 -1.49 11.09
C LEU A 77 16.75 -0.87 11.97
N ILE A 78 16.43 0.12 12.81
CA ILE A 78 17.37 0.70 13.77
C ILE A 78 17.67 -0.31 14.88
N ASP A 79 16.66 -1.04 15.34
CA ASP A 79 16.85 -2.08 16.37
C ASP A 79 17.68 -3.25 15.84
N LEU A 80 17.46 -3.67 14.58
CA LEU A 80 18.30 -4.67 13.91
C LEU A 80 19.77 -4.24 13.80
N LYS A 81 20.07 -2.94 13.65
CA LYS A 81 21.46 -2.43 13.63
C LYS A 81 22.15 -2.49 14.99
N ARG A 82 21.39 -2.58 16.08
CA ARG A 82 21.92 -2.57 17.46
C ARG A 82 22.22 -3.97 18.00
N LEU A 83 21.92 -5.01 17.22
CA LEU A 83 22.24 -6.39 17.57
C LEU A 83 23.76 -6.59 17.70
N THR A 84 24.18 -7.32 18.72
CA THR A 84 25.61 -7.57 19.02
C THR A 84 26.25 -8.59 18.08
N ASN A 85 25.49 -9.61 17.67
CA ASN A 85 25.94 -10.68 16.74
C ASN A 85 24.86 -10.98 15.68
N PRO A 86 24.51 -10.02 14.80
CA PRO A 86 23.42 -10.22 13.84
C PRO A 86 23.80 -11.23 12.75
N SER A 87 22.83 -12.04 12.33
CA SER A 87 22.97 -12.84 11.12
C SER A 87 23.15 -11.96 9.87
N GLU A 88 23.61 -12.57 8.78
CA GLU A 88 23.71 -11.90 7.47
C GLU A 88 22.35 -11.40 6.95
N LEU A 89 21.26 -12.09 7.31
CA LEU A 89 19.91 -11.65 6.97
C LEU A 89 19.57 -10.34 7.69
N SER A 90 19.79 -10.28 9.00
CA SER A 90 19.55 -9.08 9.81
C SER A 90 20.39 -7.89 9.35
N LYS A 91 21.67 -8.12 9.00
CA LYS A 91 22.53 -7.08 8.42
C LYS A 91 21.97 -6.53 7.11
N ARG A 92 21.50 -7.40 6.20
CA ARG A 92 20.89 -6.96 4.92
C ARG A 92 19.59 -6.19 5.14
N ILE A 93 18.70 -6.68 6.00
CA ILE A 93 17.42 -6.02 6.29
C ILE A 93 17.67 -4.64 6.91
N ALA A 94 18.58 -4.54 7.88
CA ALA A 94 18.95 -3.30 8.55
C ALA A 94 19.43 -2.18 7.59
N LEU A 95 20.02 -2.53 6.45
CA LEU A 95 20.46 -1.57 5.42
C LEU A 95 19.32 -1.03 4.54
N SER A 96 18.12 -1.62 4.61
CA SER A 96 17.01 -1.34 3.69
C SER A 96 16.22 -0.06 3.99
N ARG A 97 16.61 0.75 4.99
CA ARG A 97 15.86 1.93 5.42
C ARG A 97 15.61 2.94 4.31
N GLY A 98 16.62 3.20 3.47
CA GLY A 98 16.46 4.11 2.34
C GLY A 98 15.40 3.62 1.35
N LEU A 99 15.38 2.32 1.07
CA LEU A 99 14.40 1.71 0.17
C LEU A 99 12.98 1.76 0.75
N LEU A 100 12.83 1.55 2.06
CA LEU A 100 11.53 1.68 2.75
C LEU A 100 10.99 3.10 2.65
N SER A 101 11.83 4.10 2.91
CA SER A 101 11.44 5.51 2.81
C SER A 101 11.02 5.88 1.38
N MET A 102 11.78 5.45 0.37
CA MET A 102 11.42 5.64 -1.04
C MET A 102 10.12 4.93 -1.40
N SER A 103 9.87 3.73 -0.86
CA SER A 103 8.64 2.99 -1.07
C SER A 103 7.42 3.73 -0.52
N ALA A 104 7.54 4.36 0.66
CA ALA A 104 6.48 5.18 1.23
C ALA A 104 6.07 6.33 0.29
N ILE A 105 7.05 7.01 -0.30
CA ILE A 105 6.80 8.10 -1.26
C ILE A 105 6.19 7.55 -2.55
N ALA A 106 6.74 6.45 -3.07
CA ALA A 106 6.28 5.82 -4.30
C ALA A 106 4.81 5.35 -4.20
N ILE A 107 4.41 4.76 -3.07
CA ILE A 107 3.03 4.31 -2.82
C ILE A 107 2.04 5.48 -2.92
N VAL A 108 2.36 6.62 -2.32
CA VAL A 108 1.50 7.81 -2.40
C VAL A 108 1.40 8.32 -3.84
N GLY A 109 2.54 8.46 -4.53
CA GLY A 109 2.57 8.93 -5.91
C GLY A 109 1.82 8.01 -6.89
N LEU A 110 2.03 6.70 -6.79
CA LEU A 110 1.33 5.70 -7.59
C LEU A 110 -0.16 5.68 -7.24
N GLY A 111 -0.53 5.81 -5.97
CA GLY A 111 -1.91 5.89 -5.53
C GLY A 111 -2.67 7.06 -6.17
N ILE A 112 -2.06 8.25 -6.20
CA ILE A 112 -2.64 9.43 -6.87
C ILE A 112 -2.79 9.19 -8.38
N ALA A 113 -1.76 8.64 -9.02
CA ALA A 113 -1.79 8.36 -10.46
C ALA A 113 -2.92 7.36 -10.82
N VAL A 114 -3.04 6.26 -10.07
CA VAL A 114 -4.09 5.26 -10.27
C VAL A 114 -5.47 5.86 -10.01
N PHE A 115 -5.62 6.70 -8.98
CA PHE A 115 -6.88 7.36 -8.70
C PHE A 115 -7.31 8.31 -9.82
N ALA A 116 -6.37 9.07 -10.42
CA ALA A 116 -6.66 9.90 -11.58
C ALA A 116 -7.16 9.07 -12.77
N LEU A 117 -6.58 7.88 -13.00
CA LEU A 117 -7.06 6.94 -14.03
C LEU A 117 -8.46 6.41 -13.72
N VAL A 118 -8.78 6.14 -12.45
CA VAL A 118 -10.14 5.75 -12.02
C VAL A 118 -11.14 6.85 -12.33
N VAL A 119 -10.83 8.11 -11.99
CA VAL A 119 -11.70 9.24 -12.29
C VAL A 119 -11.92 9.36 -13.80
N TRP A 120 -10.85 9.24 -14.59
CA TRP A 120 -10.96 9.28 -16.04
C TRP A 120 -11.81 8.13 -16.59
N ALA A 121 -11.63 6.90 -16.11
CA ALA A 121 -12.38 5.73 -16.57
C ALA A 121 -13.88 5.76 -16.18
N VAL A 122 -14.25 6.49 -15.13
CA VAL A 122 -15.64 6.57 -14.64
C VAL A 122 -16.40 7.75 -15.24
N LEU A 123 -15.73 8.87 -15.50
CA LEU A 123 -16.35 10.10 -16.02
C LEU A 123 -16.14 10.33 -17.51
N GLY A 124 -15.10 9.75 -18.11
CA GLY A 124 -14.80 9.82 -19.55
C GLY A 124 -15.56 8.79 -20.36
#